data_AF-A0A7S3NU18-F1
#
_entry.id   AF-A0A7S3NU18-F1
#
_cell.length_a   1.000
_cell.length_b   1.000
_cell.length_c   1.000
_cell.angle_alpha   90.00
_cell.angle_beta   90.00
_cell.angle_gamma   90.00
#
_symmetry.space_group_name_H-M   'P 1'
#
loop_
_entity.id
_entity.type
_entity.pdbx_description
1 polymer ?
#
loop_
_entity_poly.entity_id
_entity_poly.type
_entity_poly.pdbx_seq_one_letter_code
_entity_poly.pdbx_strand_id
1 'polypeptide(L)'
;TRDEEFLWIFFLLDTLIILIVLLNLVIAIMGDTFDRVQETQENSMLQELSNMIRENEFLFSRSRAFRKAKYIVVIEPEKAEGGGNVSWEGKLNQLKTFIEESSEKHISHLKKLQDEVETIATMVLDDKMKPTEDRINHKLSACDTKIDTIRKGIEKLYERIDELENEKK
;
A
#
# COMPACT_ATOMS: atom_id res chain seq x y z
N THR A 1 -31.42 -4.60 -67.10
CA THR A 1 -32.44 -4.71 -66.04
C THR A 1 -31.96 -5.48 -64.82
N ARG A 2 -31.66 -6.80 -64.89
CA ARG A 2 -31.19 -7.54 -63.70
C ARG A 2 -29.87 -7.01 -63.12
N ASP A 3 -28.92 -6.65 -63.99
CA ASP A 3 -27.63 -6.10 -63.54
C ASP A 3 -27.79 -4.73 -62.88
N GLU A 4 -28.77 -3.93 -63.31
CA GLU A 4 -29.08 -2.63 -62.69
C GLU A 4 -29.68 -2.84 -61.30
N GLU A 5 -30.57 -3.80 -61.12
CA GLU A 5 -31.11 -4.17 -59.80
C GLU A 5 -30.01 -4.62 -58.84
N PHE A 6 -29.04 -5.42 -59.30
CA PHE A 6 -27.88 -5.81 -58.49
C PHE A 6 -27.00 -4.63 -58.11
N LEU A 7 -26.77 -3.68 -59.03
CA LEU A 7 -25.99 -2.47 -58.75
C LEU A 7 -26.66 -1.59 -57.69
N TRP A 8 -27.99 -1.42 -57.75
CA TRP A 8 -28.73 -0.66 -56.73
C TRP A 8 -28.69 -1.33 -55.35
N ILE A 9 -28.79 -2.66 -55.29
CA ILE A 9 -28.68 -3.42 -54.03
C ILE A 9 -27.27 -3.31 -53.47
N PHE A 10 -26.23 -3.45 -54.30
CA PHE A 10 -24.84 -3.30 -53.86
C PHE A 10 -24.55 -1.89 -53.37
N PHE A 11 -25.03 -0.86 -54.06
CA PHE A 11 -24.89 0.53 -53.63
C PHE A 11 -25.55 0.79 -52.28
N LEU A 12 -26.75 0.25 -52.06
CA LEU A 12 -27.45 0.35 -50.77
C LEU A 12 -26.69 -0.38 -49.66
N LEU A 13 -26.20 -1.60 -49.95
CA LEU A 13 -25.45 -2.40 -49.00
C LEU A 13 -24.12 -1.73 -48.61
N ASP A 14 -23.39 -1.20 -49.58
CA ASP A 14 -22.13 -0.48 -49.37
C ASP A 14 -22.35 0.78 -48.53
N THR A 15 -23.37 1.58 -48.88
CA THR A 15 -23.75 2.76 -48.10
C THR A 15 -24.12 2.41 -46.66
N LEU A 16 -24.82 1.29 -46.44
CA LEU A 16 -25.21 0.82 -45.12
C LEU A 16 -24.01 0.33 -44.30
N ILE A 17 -23.08 -0.39 -44.92
CA ILE A 17 -21.83 -0.82 -44.27
C ILE A 17 -20.98 0.40 -43.88
N ILE A 18 -20.82 1.38 -44.79
CA ILE A 18 -20.10 2.63 -44.51
C ILE A 18 -20.76 3.36 -43.33
N LEU A 19 -22.09 3.42 -43.28
CA LEU A 19 -22.82 4.06 -42.18
C LEU A 19 -22.55 3.36 -40.84
N ILE A 20 -22.56 2.02 -40.80
CA ILE A 20 -22.27 1.26 -39.58
C ILE A 20 -20.83 1.52 -39.11
N VAL A 21 -19.86 1.53 -40.03
CA VAL A 21 -18.45 1.81 -39.71
C VAL A 21 -18.29 3.22 -39.17
N LEU A 22 -18.91 4.22 -39.81
CA LEU A 22 -18.88 5.61 -39.35
C LEU A 22 -19.55 5.78 -37.99
N LEU A 23 -20.67 5.10 -37.74
CA LEU A 23 -21.35 5.17 -36.45
C LEU A 23 -20.47 4.58 -35.34
N ASN A 24 -19.85 3.44 -35.57
CA ASN A 24 -18.92 2.83 -34.61
C ASN A 24 -17.70 3.72 -34.35
N LEU A 25 -17.18 4.40 -35.38
CA LEU A 25 -16.10 5.37 -35.24
C LEU A 25 -16.52 6.58 -34.38
N VAL A 26 -17.70 7.15 -34.65
CA VAL A 26 -18.19 8.31 -33.89
C VAL A 26 -18.45 7.95 -32.44
N ILE A 27 -19.03 6.78 -32.16
CA ILE A 27 -19.24 6.32 -30.78
C ILE A 27 -17.90 6.14 -30.06
N ALA A 28 -16.88 5.60 -30.74
CA ALA A 28 -15.55 5.45 -30.16
C ALA A 28 -14.90 6.81 -29.84
N ILE A 29 -14.97 7.78 -30.77
CA ILE A 29 -14.39 9.12 -30.57
C ILE A 29 -15.17 9.91 -29.52
N MET A 30 -16.51 9.90 -29.58
CA MET A 30 -17.36 10.56 -28.58
C MET A 30 -17.17 9.94 -27.21
N GLY A 31 -17.04 8.62 -27.09
CA GLY A 31 -16.77 7.96 -25.80
C GLY A 31 -15.45 8.45 -25.19
N ASP A 32 -14.36 8.35 -25.93
CA ASP A 32 -13.03 8.76 -25.45
C ASP A 32 -12.94 10.28 -25.18
N THR A 33 -13.52 11.10 -26.06
CA THR A 33 -13.53 12.55 -25.88
C THR A 33 -14.44 12.98 -24.74
N PHE A 34 -15.60 12.35 -24.57
CA PHE A 34 -16.54 12.70 -23.50
C PHE A 34 -15.95 12.41 -22.13
N ASP A 35 -15.35 11.24 -21.93
CA ASP A 35 -14.73 10.88 -20.65
C ASP A 35 -13.53 11.80 -20.34
N ARG A 36 -12.65 12.02 -21.33
CA ARG A 36 -11.48 12.90 -21.15
C ARG A 36 -11.88 14.37 -20.92
N VAL A 37 -12.88 14.87 -21.64
CA VAL A 37 -13.38 16.23 -21.46
C VAL A 37 -14.03 16.34 -20.09
N GLN A 38 -14.86 15.40 -19.66
CA GLN A 38 -15.52 15.47 -18.37
C GLN A 38 -14.50 15.49 -17.21
N GLU A 39 -13.43 14.70 -17.28
CA GLU A 39 -12.34 14.72 -16.29
C GLU A 39 -11.53 16.03 -16.31
N THR A 40 -11.31 16.59 -17.49
CA THR A 40 -10.47 17.79 -17.66
C THR A 40 -11.26 19.10 -17.57
N GLN A 41 -12.58 19.05 -17.68
CA GLN A 41 -13.46 20.22 -17.79
C GLN A 41 -13.44 21.06 -16.51
N GLU A 42 -13.59 20.44 -15.34
CA GLU A 42 -13.55 21.17 -14.07
C GLU A 42 -12.16 21.78 -13.81
N ASN A 43 -11.10 21.03 -14.06
CA ASN A 43 -9.73 21.51 -13.93
C ASN A 43 -9.45 22.67 -14.89
N SER A 44 -9.87 22.57 -16.15
CA SER A 44 -9.72 23.62 -17.15
C SER A 44 -10.54 24.86 -16.79
N MET A 45 -11.76 24.67 -16.27
CA MET A 45 -12.61 25.77 -15.79
C MET A 45 -11.97 26.51 -14.62
N LEU A 46 -11.45 25.79 -13.62
CA LEU A 46 -10.75 26.39 -12.48
C LEU A 46 -9.47 27.10 -12.92
N GLN A 47 -8.76 26.54 -13.89
CA GLN A 47 -7.56 27.15 -14.47
C GLN A 47 -7.91 28.44 -15.23
N GLU A 48 -8.94 28.42 -16.07
CA GLU A 48 -9.43 29.62 -16.74
C GLU A 48 -9.89 30.68 -15.74
N LEU A 49 -10.65 30.30 -14.73
CA LEU A 49 -11.11 31.24 -13.70
C LEU A 49 -9.92 31.87 -12.96
N SER A 50 -8.91 31.07 -12.61
CA SER A 50 -7.70 31.55 -11.96
C SER A 50 -6.92 32.52 -12.87
N ASN A 51 -6.82 32.21 -14.17
CA ASN A 51 -6.22 33.08 -15.16
C ASN A 51 -7.00 34.40 -15.31
N MET A 52 -8.33 34.33 -15.34
CA MET A 52 -9.20 35.50 -15.41
C MET A 52 -9.04 36.39 -14.17
N ILE A 53 -8.94 35.80 -12.97
CA ILE A 53 -8.68 36.54 -11.73
C ILE A 53 -7.31 37.22 -11.79
N ARG A 54 -6.26 36.50 -12.23
CA ARG A 54 -4.91 37.03 -12.38
C ARG A 54 -4.87 38.20 -13.37
N GLU A 55 -5.53 38.07 -14.51
CA GLU A 55 -5.62 39.12 -15.52
C GLU A 55 -6.35 40.35 -15.00
N ASN A 56 -7.38 40.17 -14.18
CA ASN A 56 -8.14 41.28 -13.59
C ASN A 56 -7.56 41.80 -12.26
N GLU A 57 -6.44 41.26 -11.77
CA GLU A 57 -5.85 41.65 -10.48
C GLU A 57 -5.50 43.15 -10.43
N PHE A 58 -5.16 43.76 -11.57
CA PHE A 58 -4.84 45.20 -11.64
C PHE A 58 -6.07 46.10 -11.39
N LEU A 59 -7.30 45.61 -11.63
CA LEU A 59 -8.53 46.36 -11.39
C LEU A 59 -8.87 46.42 -9.89
N PHE A 60 -8.35 45.50 -9.08
CA PHE A 60 -8.71 45.36 -7.67
C PHE A 60 -7.48 45.44 -6.77
N SER A 61 -7.28 46.59 -6.11
CA SER A 61 -6.18 46.77 -5.16
C SER A 61 -6.39 45.93 -3.89
N ARG A 62 -5.88 44.68 -3.88
CA ARG A 62 -6.00 43.70 -2.79
C ARG A 62 -5.58 44.27 -1.43
N SER A 63 -4.50 45.05 -1.42
CA SER A 63 -3.97 45.72 -0.23
C SER A 63 -4.93 46.74 0.38
N ARG A 64 -5.76 47.41 -0.43
CA ARG A 64 -6.72 48.42 0.04
C ARG A 64 -8.04 47.78 0.48
N ALA A 65 -8.54 46.82 -0.28
CA ALA A 65 -9.83 46.18 -0.04
C ALA A 65 -9.81 45.21 1.15
N PHE A 66 -8.72 44.45 1.34
CA PHE A 66 -8.63 43.41 2.38
C PHE A 66 -7.82 43.83 3.62
N ARG A 67 -7.44 45.11 3.74
CA ARG A 67 -6.58 45.60 4.84
C ARG A 67 -7.12 45.32 6.26
N LYS A 68 -8.44 45.19 6.40
CA LYS A 68 -9.13 44.92 7.67
C LYS A 68 -9.87 43.57 7.69
N ALA A 69 -9.78 42.78 6.62
CA ALA A 69 -10.46 41.49 6.54
C ALA A 69 -9.60 40.44 7.26
N LYS A 70 -10.01 40.05 8.48
CA LYS A 70 -9.36 38.98 9.26
C LYS A 70 -9.94 37.59 8.96
N TYR A 71 -11.14 37.52 8.40
CA TYR A 71 -11.87 36.29 8.13
C TYR A 71 -12.52 36.34 6.75
N ILE A 72 -12.56 35.19 6.09
CA ILE A 72 -13.32 34.96 4.86
C ILE A 72 -14.39 33.94 5.24
N VAL A 73 -15.66 34.26 4.97
CA VAL A 73 -16.77 33.34 5.17
C VAL A 73 -17.07 32.70 3.82
N VAL A 74 -16.83 31.40 3.73
CA VAL A 74 -17.20 30.59 2.57
C VAL A 74 -18.49 29.85 2.94
N ILE A 75 -19.55 30.07 2.18
CA ILE A 75 -20.83 29.38 2.32
C ILE A 75 -20.95 28.47 1.11
N GLU A 76 -20.77 27.18 1.31
CA GLU A 76 -21.03 26.19 0.28
C GLU A 76 -22.47 25.67 0.45
N PRO A 77 -23.30 25.71 -0.60
CA PRO A 77 -24.61 25.08 -0.54
C PRO A 77 -24.40 23.57 -0.35
N GLU A 78 -25.14 22.99 0.60
CA GLU A 78 -25.18 21.56 0.81
C GLU A 78 -25.62 20.89 -0.51
N LYS A 79 -24.71 20.16 -1.17
CA LYS A 79 -25.02 19.41 -2.38
C LYS A 79 -26.00 18.31 -1.99
N ALA A 80 -27.30 18.52 -2.24
CA ALA A 80 -28.32 17.51 -2.01
C ALA A 80 -27.97 16.24 -2.81
N GLU A 81 -27.74 15.12 -2.11
CA GLU A 81 -27.36 13.83 -2.66
C GLU A 81 -28.44 13.17 -3.57
N GLY A 82 -29.53 13.87 -3.89
CA GLY A 82 -30.73 13.29 -4.50
C GLY A 82 -31.08 13.72 -5.93
N GLY A 83 -30.26 14.51 -6.62
CA GLY A 83 -30.65 15.17 -7.87
C GLY A 83 -29.90 14.73 -9.13
N GLY A 84 -30.28 13.61 -9.75
CA GLY A 84 -30.30 13.40 -11.21
C GLY A 84 -29.01 13.44 -12.05
N ASN A 85 -27.85 13.82 -11.51
CA ASN A 85 -26.57 13.67 -12.20
C ASN A 85 -25.52 13.30 -11.15
N VAL A 86 -25.39 12.00 -10.89
CA VAL A 86 -24.37 11.50 -9.97
C VAL A 86 -23.01 11.83 -10.59
N SER A 87 -22.42 12.95 -10.15
CA SER A 87 -21.10 13.37 -10.57
C SER A 87 -20.15 12.18 -10.42
N TRP A 88 -19.53 11.79 -11.54
CA TRP A 88 -18.54 10.72 -11.60
C TRP A 88 -17.47 10.91 -10.51
N GLU A 89 -17.12 12.17 -10.24
CA GLU A 89 -16.21 12.57 -9.19
C GLU A 89 -16.67 12.15 -7.79
N GLY A 90 -17.97 12.21 -7.49
CA GLY A 90 -18.53 11.75 -6.22
C GLY A 90 -18.38 10.24 -6.02
N LYS A 91 -18.60 9.46 -7.09
CA LYS A 91 -18.36 8.00 -7.08
C LYS A 91 -16.88 7.67 -6.97
N LEU A 92 -16.01 8.40 -7.67
CA LEU A 92 -14.56 8.21 -7.60
C LEU A 92 -14.02 8.58 -6.22
N ASN A 93 -14.54 9.64 -5.60
CA ASN A 93 -14.13 10.06 -4.28
C ASN A 93 -14.62 9.07 -3.21
N GLN A 94 -15.85 8.55 -3.33
CA GLN A 94 -16.33 7.44 -2.50
C GLN A 94 -15.47 6.18 -2.66
N LEU A 95 -15.09 5.83 -3.89
CA LEU A 95 -14.19 4.71 -4.16
C LEU A 95 -12.80 4.94 -3.57
N LYS A 96 -12.27 6.16 -3.68
CA LYS A 96 -10.98 6.55 -3.07
C LYS A 96 -11.05 6.39 -1.56
N THR A 97 -12.09 6.91 -0.90
CA THR A 97 -12.28 6.75 0.54
C THR A 97 -12.40 5.29 0.94
N PHE A 98 -13.13 4.48 0.17
CA PHE A 98 -13.24 3.04 0.40
C PHE A 98 -11.90 2.31 0.26
N ILE A 99 -11.12 2.65 -0.77
CA ILE A 99 -9.76 2.09 -0.99
C ILE A 99 -8.84 2.49 0.16
N GLU A 100 -8.89 3.74 0.59
CA GLU A 100 -8.06 4.27 1.67
C GLU A 100 -8.40 3.56 3.00
N GLU A 101 -9.69 3.43 3.32
CA GLU A 101 -10.16 2.70 4.51
C GLU A 101 -9.81 1.20 4.46
N SER A 102 -9.95 0.57 3.29
CA SER A 102 -9.57 -0.83 3.08
C SER A 102 -8.05 -1.04 3.19
N SER A 103 -7.26 -0.07 2.70
CA SER A 103 -5.80 -0.09 2.75
C SER A 103 -5.29 0.12 4.18
N GLU A 104 -5.89 1.05 4.94
CA GLU A 104 -5.59 1.23 6.36
C GLU A 104 -5.90 -0.03 7.17
N LYS A 105 -7.05 -0.67 6.91
CA LYS A 105 -7.39 -1.97 7.51
C LYS A 105 -6.35 -3.02 7.13
N HIS A 106 -5.98 -3.14 5.85
CA HIS A 106 -4.95 -4.10 5.41
C HIS A 106 -3.59 -3.86 6.07
N ILE A 107 -3.15 -2.60 6.19
CA ILE A 107 -1.90 -2.23 6.88
C ILE A 107 -1.96 -2.63 8.35
N SER A 108 -3.10 -2.43 9.01
CA SER A 108 -3.27 -2.84 10.41
C SER A 108 -3.25 -4.36 10.58
N HIS A 109 -3.83 -5.12 9.64
CA HIS A 109 -3.79 -6.58 9.63
C HIS A 109 -2.39 -7.12 9.33
N LEU A 110 -1.65 -6.49 8.42
CA LEU A 110 -0.26 -6.87 8.13
C LEU A 110 0.66 -6.61 9.33
N LYS A 111 0.47 -5.52 10.07
CA LYS A 111 1.21 -5.30 11.33
C LYS A 111 0.92 -6.38 12.36
N LYS A 112 -0.36 -6.74 12.55
CA LYS A 112 -0.73 -7.82 13.48
C LYS A 112 -0.15 -9.18 13.07
N LEU A 113 -0.18 -9.51 11.79
CA LEU A 113 0.45 -10.73 11.26
C LEU A 113 1.98 -10.70 11.44
N GLN A 114 2.61 -9.55 11.27
CA GLN A 114 4.04 -9.38 11.53
C GLN A 114 4.36 -9.62 13.02
N ASP A 115 3.57 -9.06 13.93
CA ASP A 115 3.74 -9.25 15.38
C ASP A 115 3.49 -10.72 15.78
N GLU A 116 2.50 -11.39 15.18
CA GLU A 116 2.26 -12.82 15.40
C GLU A 116 3.42 -13.69 14.87
N VAL A 117 3.97 -13.36 13.69
CA VAL A 117 5.14 -14.06 13.14
C VAL A 117 6.38 -13.84 14.01
N GLU A 118 6.58 -12.63 14.56
CA GLU A 118 7.68 -12.35 15.49
C GLU A 118 7.52 -13.10 16.83
N THR A 119 6.29 -13.19 17.33
CA THR A 119 5.96 -13.97 18.54
C THR A 119 6.17 -15.47 18.31
N ILE A 120 5.80 -16.01 17.14
CA ILE A 120 6.05 -17.41 16.78
C ILE A 120 7.55 -17.66 16.60
N ALA A 121 8.29 -16.75 15.97
CA ALA A 121 9.73 -16.89 15.80
C ALA A 121 10.47 -16.94 17.14
N THR A 122 10.09 -16.08 18.10
CA THR A 122 10.65 -16.09 19.47
C THR A 122 10.25 -17.35 20.24
N MET A 123 9.01 -17.83 20.12
CA MET A 123 8.58 -19.10 20.72
C MET A 123 9.32 -20.32 20.15
N VAL A 124 9.54 -20.37 18.83
CA VAL A 124 10.26 -21.49 18.18
C VAL A 124 11.76 -21.46 18.48
N LEU A 125 12.36 -20.27 18.58
CA LEU A 125 13.74 -20.11 19.03
C LEU A 125 13.89 -20.59 20.48
N ASP A 126 12.97 -20.21 21.37
CA ASP A 126 13.00 -20.61 22.79
C ASP A 126 12.73 -22.11 22.98
N ASP A 127 11.82 -22.70 22.20
CA ASP A 127 11.48 -24.15 22.23
C ASP A 127 12.61 -25.04 21.68
N LYS A 128 13.43 -24.55 20.73
CA LYS A 128 14.64 -25.26 20.28
C LYS A 128 15.87 -25.00 21.16
N MET A 129 15.95 -23.84 21.81
CA MET A 129 17.09 -23.48 22.68
C MET A 129 17.03 -24.20 24.03
N LYS A 130 15.87 -24.28 24.71
CA LYS A 130 15.73 -24.96 26.02
C LYS A 130 16.23 -26.42 26.07
N PRO A 131 15.80 -27.33 25.17
CA PRO A 131 16.27 -28.72 25.22
C PRO A 131 17.75 -28.85 24.83
N THR A 132 18.31 -27.87 24.11
CA THR A 132 19.73 -27.84 23.76
C THR A 132 20.55 -27.32 24.94
N GLU A 133 20.06 -26.31 25.64
CA GLU A 133 20.66 -25.73 26.85
C GLU A 133 20.64 -26.73 28.01
N ASP A 134 19.53 -27.44 28.22
CA ASP A 134 19.44 -28.51 29.22
C ASP A 134 20.41 -29.66 28.93
N ARG A 135 20.58 -30.04 27.65
CA ARG A 135 21.54 -31.07 27.24
C ARG A 135 23.00 -30.61 27.38
N ILE A 136 23.28 -29.33 27.16
CA ILE A 136 24.60 -28.74 27.38
C ILE A 136 24.90 -28.69 28.88
N ASN A 137 23.97 -28.21 29.70
CA ASN A 137 24.13 -28.15 31.15
C ASN A 137 24.30 -29.53 31.79
N HIS A 138 23.56 -30.54 31.33
CA HIS A 138 23.74 -31.93 31.78
C HIS A 138 25.12 -32.51 31.37
N LYS A 139 25.62 -32.17 30.18
CA LYS A 139 26.98 -32.58 29.78
C LYS A 139 28.06 -31.82 30.54
N LEU A 140 27.81 -30.57 30.91
CA LEU A 140 28.72 -29.74 31.68
C LEU A 140 28.85 -30.28 33.11
N SER A 141 27.74 -30.59 33.79
CA SER A 141 27.77 -31.19 35.13
C SER A 141 28.41 -32.59 35.16
N ALA A 142 28.21 -33.39 34.10
CA ALA A 142 28.90 -34.66 33.93
C ALA A 142 30.41 -34.49 33.66
N CYS A 143 30.84 -33.35 33.11
CA CYS A 143 32.24 -33.01 32.92
C CYS A 143 32.88 -32.57 34.25
N ASP A 144 32.20 -31.70 35.01
CA ASP A 144 32.67 -31.22 36.32
C ASP A 144 32.89 -32.37 37.31
N THR A 145 31.97 -33.33 37.35
CA THR A 145 32.13 -34.52 38.20
C THR A 145 33.33 -35.40 37.80
N LYS A 146 33.63 -35.51 36.50
CA LYS A 146 34.84 -36.19 36.02
C LYS A 146 36.10 -35.42 36.37
N ILE A 147 36.08 -34.09 36.23
CA ILE A 147 37.18 -33.21 36.62
C ILE A 147 37.47 -33.33 38.13
N ASP A 148 36.43 -33.35 38.97
CA ASP A 148 36.57 -33.56 40.41
C ASP A 148 37.15 -34.94 40.76
N THR A 149 36.74 -35.98 40.03
CA THR A 149 37.28 -37.33 40.23
C THR A 149 38.76 -37.39 39.84
N ILE A 150 39.14 -36.74 38.74
CA ILE A 150 40.54 -36.62 38.30
C ILE A 150 41.34 -35.83 39.32
N ARG A 151 40.81 -34.71 39.83
CA ARG A 151 41.47 -33.88 40.84
C ARG A 151 41.78 -34.68 42.11
N LYS A 152 40.79 -35.42 42.62
CA LYS A 152 40.98 -36.32 43.79
C LYS A 152 41.98 -37.44 43.51
N GLY A 153 42.02 -37.95 42.28
CA GLY A 153 43.00 -38.95 41.85
C GLY A 153 44.43 -38.40 41.86
N ILE A 154 44.63 -37.19 41.34
CA ILE A 154 45.93 -36.49 41.34
C ILE A 154 46.38 -36.22 42.79
N GLU A 155 45.48 -35.78 43.66
CA GLU A 155 45.79 -35.49 45.07
C GLU A 155 46.30 -36.72 45.80
N LYS A 156 45.65 -37.88 45.61
CA LYS A 156 46.12 -39.17 46.14
C LYS A 156 47.46 -39.64 45.57
N LEU A 157 47.75 -39.30 44.30
CA LEU A 157 49.05 -39.64 43.70
C LEU A 157 50.17 -38.78 44.29
N TYR A 158 49.91 -37.50 44.58
CA TYR A 158 50.87 -36.63 45.27
C TYR A 158 51.17 -37.14 46.69
N GLU A 159 50.15 -37.48 47.48
CA GLU A 159 50.34 -38.06 48.82
C GLU A 159 51.24 -39.32 48.77
N ARG A 160 51.00 -40.19 47.79
CA ARG A 160 51.74 -41.44 47.64
C ARG A 160 53.17 -41.26 47.12
N ILE A 161 53.43 -40.20 46.36
CA ILE A 161 54.79 -39.81 45.97
C ILE A 161 55.56 -39.28 47.19
N ASP A 162 54.92 -38.46 48.02
CA ASP A 162 55.53 -37.90 49.24
C ASP A 162 55.84 -38.99 50.29
N GLU A 163 54.99 -40.01 50.40
CA GLU A 163 55.26 -41.22 51.19
C GLU A 163 56.50 -41.99 50.68
N LEU A 164 56.61 -42.18 49.36
CA LEU A 164 57.74 -42.90 48.74
C LEU A 164 59.06 -42.09 48.79
N GLU A 165 58.99 -40.77 48.82
CA GLU A 165 60.17 -39.90 48.99
C GLU A 165 60.67 -39.90 50.43
N ASN A 166 59.76 -40.00 51.41
CA ASN A 166 60.11 -40.17 52.82
C ASN A 166 60.64 -41.56 53.18
N GLU A 167 60.23 -42.63 52.49
CA GLU A 167 60.80 -43.98 52.67
C GLU A 167 62.22 -44.15 52.08
N LYS A 168 62.65 -43.25 51.19
CA LYS A 168 63.97 -43.32 50.54
C LYS A 168 65.07 -42.49 51.24
N LYS A 169 64.75 -41.86 52.37
CA LYS A 169 65.66 -41.03 53.18
C LYS A 169 66.09 -41.74 54.45
#